data_AF-A0A0W0HZJ0-F1
#
_entry.id   AF-A0A0W0HZJ0-F1
#
_cell.length_a   1.000
_cell.length_b   1.000
_cell.length_c   1.000
_cell.angle_alpha   90.00
_cell.angle_beta   90.00
_cell.angle_gamma   90.00
#
_symmetry.space_group_name_H-M   'P 1'
#
loop_
_entity.id
_entity.type
_entity.pdbx_description
1 polymer ?
#
loop_
_entity_poly.entity_id
_entity_poly.type
_entity_poly.pdbx_seq_one_letter_code
_entity_poly.pdbx_strand_id
1 'polypeptide(L)'
;MANAHSHDHDSHDASHGSVKSYAIGFILSVILTLIPFGLVMYPTLPKSITLMIVLAFAVIQVLVHLVYFLHLDRSKEQRDNVIAFVFAGLVILLLVGLSIWIMFSIHTFMMAK
;
A
#
# COMPACT_ATOMS: atom_id res chain seq x y z
N MET A 1 -22.59 -3.84 -60.70
CA MET A 1 -21.20 -4.21 -60.37
C MET A 1 -21.13 -4.47 -58.88
N ALA A 2 -20.91 -5.72 -58.49
CA ALA A 2 -20.71 -6.12 -57.12
C ALA A 2 -19.36 -5.58 -56.61
N ASN A 3 -19.31 -5.10 -55.38
CA ASN A 3 -18.08 -5.19 -54.59
C ASN A 3 -18.44 -5.75 -53.23
N ALA A 4 -17.95 -6.97 -52.99
CA ALA A 4 -18.11 -7.74 -51.78
C ALA A 4 -16.81 -7.69 -50.97
N HIS A 5 -16.95 -7.91 -49.66
CA HIS A 5 -15.91 -8.21 -48.67
C HIS A 5 -14.89 -7.07 -48.40
N SER A 6 -14.59 -6.73 -47.15
CA SER A 6 -14.19 -7.64 -46.08
C SER A 6 -14.68 -7.19 -44.71
N HIS A 7 -15.34 -8.11 -44.00
CA HIS A 7 -15.36 -8.15 -42.55
C HIS A 7 -13.92 -8.32 -42.07
N ASP A 8 -13.33 -7.29 -41.48
CA ASP A 8 -12.14 -7.45 -40.66
C ASP A 8 -12.58 -7.50 -39.21
N HIS A 9 -12.37 -8.68 -38.63
CA HIS A 9 -12.76 -9.04 -37.29
C HIS A 9 -11.58 -8.67 -36.39
N ASP A 10 -11.41 -7.36 -36.13
CA ASP A 10 -10.34 -6.91 -35.25
C ASP A 10 -10.70 -7.29 -33.81
N SER A 11 -10.01 -8.33 -33.38
CA SER A 11 -10.03 -8.96 -32.07
C SER A 11 -9.82 -7.96 -30.93
N HIS A 12 -10.79 -7.95 -30.02
CA HIS A 12 -10.62 -7.84 -28.56
C HIS A 12 -9.18 -7.59 -28.06
N ASP A 13 -8.82 -6.35 -27.66
CA ASP A 13 -7.77 -6.15 -26.62
C ASP A 13 -7.69 -4.70 -26.06
N ALA A 14 -8.81 -3.98 -25.89
CA ALA A 14 -8.76 -2.54 -25.57
C ALA A 14 -9.42 -2.11 -24.24
N SER A 15 -9.68 -3.00 -23.28
CA SER A 15 -10.45 -2.60 -22.06
C SER A 15 -10.08 -3.28 -20.74
N HIS A 16 -8.90 -3.89 -20.59
CA HIS A 16 -8.57 -4.70 -19.40
C HIS A 16 -7.50 -4.12 -18.44
N GLY A 17 -7.16 -2.83 -18.53
CA GLY A 17 -6.21 -2.20 -17.61
C GLY A 17 -6.68 -2.19 -16.14
N SER A 18 -7.97 -1.94 -15.91
CA SER A 18 -8.55 -1.87 -14.56
C SER A 18 -8.59 -3.24 -13.89
N VAL A 19 -9.26 -4.22 -14.50
CA VAL A 19 -9.48 -5.54 -13.88
C VAL A 19 -8.18 -6.31 -13.65
N LYS A 20 -7.22 -6.21 -14.58
CA LYS A 20 -5.90 -6.83 -14.44
C LYS A 20 -5.07 -6.15 -13.35
N SER A 21 -5.08 -4.82 -13.26
CA SER A 21 -4.40 -4.05 -12.20
C SER A 21 -4.95 -4.39 -10.81
N TYR A 22 -6.28 -4.42 -10.66
CA TYR A 22 -6.93 -4.83 -9.42
C TYR A 22 -6.58 -6.28 -9.04
N ALA A 23 -6.58 -7.21 -9.99
CA ALA A 23 -6.21 -8.60 -9.73
C ALA A 23 -4.75 -8.74 -9.28
N ILE A 24 -3.82 -8.01 -9.91
CA ILE A 24 -2.40 -7.99 -9.52
C ILE A 24 -2.24 -7.41 -8.11
N GLY A 25 -2.87 -6.26 -7.84
CA GLY A 25 -2.85 -5.62 -6.51
C GLY A 25 -3.44 -6.51 -5.42
N PHE A 26 -4.52 -7.22 -5.73
CA PHE A 26 -5.14 -8.18 -4.82
C PHE A 26 -4.21 -9.35 -4.49
N ILE A 27 -3.63 -10.00 -5.49
CA ILE A 27 -2.70 -11.12 -5.28
C ILE A 27 -1.47 -10.64 -4.49
N LEU A 28 -0.93 -9.48 -4.83
CA LEU A 28 0.23 -8.92 -4.13
C LEU A 28 -0.11 -8.62 -2.67
N SER A 29 -1.27 -8.03 -2.39
CA SER A 29 -1.77 -7.74 -1.04
C SER A 29 -1.95 -9.02 -0.20
N VAL A 30 -2.47 -10.09 -0.81
CA VAL A 30 -2.63 -11.39 -0.14
C VAL A 30 -1.26 -11.97 0.22
N ILE A 31 -0.31 -12.00 -0.72
CA ILE A 31 1.05 -12.51 -0.45
C ILE A 31 1.73 -11.71 0.66
N LEU A 32 1.64 -10.37 0.59
CA LEU A 32 2.24 -9.48 1.56
C LEU A 32 1.61 -9.58 2.95
N THR A 33 0.40 -10.11 3.05
CA THR A 33 -0.26 -10.38 4.34
C THR A 33 0.08 -11.78 4.86
N LEU A 34 0.08 -12.79 3.99
CA LEU A 34 0.33 -14.17 4.38
C LEU A 34 1.75 -14.37 4.92
N ILE A 35 2.76 -13.70 4.35
CA ILE A 35 4.15 -13.79 4.80
C ILE A 35 4.30 -13.37 6.28
N PRO A 36 3.94 -12.14 6.70
CA PRO A 36 4.05 -11.73 8.09
C PRO A 36 3.15 -12.55 9.02
N PHE A 37 1.95 -12.95 8.60
CA PHE A 37 1.09 -13.82 9.40
C PHE A 37 1.72 -15.19 9.64
N GLY A 38 2.28 -15.81 8.60
CA GLY A 38 2.99 -17.08 8.70
C GLY A 38 4.21 -16.98 9.63
N LEU A 39 4.96 -15.88 9.55
CA LEU A 39 6.13 -15.64 10.39
C LEU A 39 5.78 -15.48 11.87
N VAL A 40 4.62 -14.90 12.18
CA VAL A 40 4.12 -14.76 13.55
C VAL A 40 3.49 -16.06 14.07
N MET A 41 2.78 -16.80 13.21
CA MET A 41 2.15 -18.08 13.56
C MET A 41 3.18 -19.20 13.80
N TYR A 42 4.27 -19.19 13.02
CA TYR A 42 5.40 -20.11 13.16
C TYR A 42 6.66 -19.30 13.49
N PRO A 43 6.87 -18.94 14.76
CA PRO A 43 7.98 -18.08 15.16
C PRO A 43 9.33 -18.81 15.03
N THR A 44 9.93 -18.71 13.85
CA THR A 44 11.25 -19.28 13.52
C THR A 44 12.40 -18.31 13.79
N LEU A 45 12.10 -17.01 13.89
CA LEU A 45 13.07 -15.93 14.10
C LEU A 45 12.89 -15.26 15.48
N PRO A 46 13.94 -14.58 15.98
CA PRO A 46 13.85 -13.73 17.17
C PRO A 46 12.74 -12.68 17.03
N LYS A 47 12.01 -12.45 18.13
CA LYS A 47 10.84 -11.54 18.16
C LYS A 47 11.14 -10.15 17.59
N SER A 48 12.30 -9.58 17.91
CA SER A 48 12.70 -8.25 17.42
C SER A 48 12.84 -8.20 15.90
N ILE A 49 13.39 -9.26 15.30
CA ILE A 49 13.56 -9.38 13.84
C ILE A 49 12.20 -9.58 13.19
N THR A 50 11.36 -10.46 13.75
CA THR A 50 9.99 -10.69 13.27
C THR A 50 9.17 -9.39 13.28
N LEU A 51 9.22 -8.61 14.36
CA LEU A 51 8.54 -7.31 14.44
C LEU A 51 9.03 -6.32 13.38
N MET A 52 10.34 -6.25 13.13
CA MET A 52 10.89 -5.38 12.09
C MET A 52 10.41 -5.78 10.70
N ILE A 53 10.37 -7.08 10.41
CA ILE A 53 9.87 -7.61 9.12
C ILE A 53 8.38 -7.29 8.97
N VAL A 54 7.57 -7.56 10.00
CA VAL A 54 6.12 -7.26 9.96
C VAL A 54 5.87 -5.77 9.72
N LEU A 55 6.62 -4.89 10.38
CA LEU A 55 6.50 -3.45 10.19
C LEU A 55 6.88 -3.03 8.75
N ALA A 56 7.96 -3.58 8.20
CA ALA A 56 8.35 -3.30 6.82
C ALA A 56 7.28 -3.76 5.81
N PHE A 57 6.73 -4.95 6.00
CA PHE A 57 5.64 -5.47 5.17
C PHE A 57 4.37 -4.61 5.31
N ALA A 58 4.04 -4.12 6.50
CA ALA A 58 2.92 -3.21 6.72
C ALA A 58 3.06 -1.90 5.94
N VAL A 59 4.26 -1.31 5.91
CA VAL A 59 4.52 -0.09 5.11
C VAL A 59 4.36 -0.38 3.62
N ILE A 60 4.94 -1.46 3.12
CA ILE A 60 4.82 -1.84 1.70
C ILE A 60 3.35 -2.13 1.35
N GLN A 61 2.58 -2.72 2.27
CA GLN A 61 1.16 -3.02 2.09
C GLN A 61 0.32 -1.75 1.89
N VAL A 62 0.61 -0.70 2.64
CA VAL A 62 -0.03 0.61 2.44
C VAL A 62 0.30 1.13 1.04
N LEU A 63 1.56 1.06 0.60
CA LEU A 63 1.95 1.51 -0.74
C LEU A 63 1.23 0.73 -1.86
N VAL A 64 1.12 -0.59 -1.73
CA VAL A 64 0.37 -1.43 -2.69
C VAL A 64 -1.09 -0.98 -2.77
N HIS A 65 -1.74 -0.67 -1.65
CA HIS A 65 -3.12 -0.17 -1.66
C HIS A 65 -3.24 1.20 -2.33
N LEU A 66 -2.32 2.11 -2.07
CA LEU A 66 -2.33 3.44 -2.68
C LEU A 66 -2.14 3.39 -4.21
N VAL A 67 -1.30 2.48 -4.70
CA VAL A 67 -1.03 2.35 -6.12
C VAL A 67 -2.12 1.56 -6.85
N TYR A 68 -2.46 0.35 -6.38
CA TYR A 68 -3.33 -0.56 -7.13
C TYR A 68 -4.83 -0.40 -6.83
N PHE A 69 -5.21 0.09 -5.65
CA PHE A 69 -6.62 0.23 -5.28
C PHE A 69 -7.10 1.67 -5.38
N LEU A 70 -6.33 2.60 -4.82
CA LEU A 70 -6.64 4.02 -4.87
C LEU A 70 -6.29 4.67 -6.22
N HIS A 71 -5.53 3.96 -7.08
CA HIS A 71 -5.08 4.44 -8.38
C HIS A 71 -4.58 5.89 -8.30
N LEU A 72 -3.76 6.18 -7.29
CA LEU A 72 -3.18 7.50 -7.10
C LEU A 72 -2.10 7.70 -8.17
N ASP A 73 -2.47 8.33 -9.29
CA ASP A 73 -1.54 8.57 -10.39
C ASP A 73 -0.66 9.80 -10.10
N ARG A 74 0.56 9.78 -10.63
CA ARG A 74 1.48 10.92 -10.64
C ARG A 74 1.29 11.83 -11.86
N SER A 75 0.15 11.69 -12.55
CA SER A 75 -0.28 12.61 -13.59
C SER A 75 -0.30 14.06 -13.07
N LYS A 76 -0.12 15.01 -13.98
CA LYS A 76 -0.12 16.45 -13.67
C LYS A 76 -1.44 16.91 -13.03
N GLU A 77 -2.55 16.24 -13.34
CA GLU A 77 -3.88 16.55 -12.80
C GLU A 77 -4.11 16.01 -11.38
N GLN A 78 -3.46 14.91 -11.00
CA GLN A 78 -3.59 14.31 -9.67
C GLN A 78 -2.45 14.69 -8.71
N ARG A 79 -1.50 15.52 -9.16
CA ARG A 79 -0.36 15.98 -8.33
C ARG A 79 -0.81 16.61 -7.02
N ASP A 80 -1.88 17.39 -7.05
CA ASP A 80 -2.41 18.05 -5.85
C ASP A 80 -2.99 17.03 -4.86
N ASN A 81 -3.63 15.96 -5.35
CA ASN A 81 -4.08 14.85 -4.49
C ASN A 81 -2.90 14.10 -3.86
N VAL A 82 -1.82 13.87 -4.62
CA VAL A 82 -0.60 13.25 -4.10
C VAL A 82 0.03 14.11 -3.01
N ILE A 83 0.12 15.43 -3.22
CA ILE A 83 0.66 16.37 -2.25
C ILE A 83 -0.21 16.41 -0.98
N ALA A 84 -1.54 16.49 -1.14
CA ALA A 84 -2.48 16.46 -0.02
C ALA A 84 -2.38 15.15 0.78
N PHE A 85 -2.25 14.00 0.10
CA PHE A 85 -2.07 12.71 0.74
C PHE A 85 -0.76 12.62 1.54
N VAL A 86 0.36 13.06 0.95
CA VAL A 86 1.65 13.08 1.64
C VAL A 86 1.62 14.04 2.84
N PHE A 87 0.96 15.19 2.69
CA PHE A 87 0.77 16.13 3.79
C PHE A 87 -0.05 15.51 4.93
N ALA A 88 -1.16 14.82 4.62
CA ALA A 88 -1.95 14.10 5.61
C ALA A 88 -1.12 13.00 6.30
N GLY A 89 -0.33 12.24 5.55
CA GLY A 89 0.58 11.24 6.09
C GLY A 89 1.63 11.84 7.04
N LEU A 90 2.21 12.99 6.68
CA LEU A 90 3.13 13.72 7.53
C LEU A 90 2.46 14.18 8.83
N VAL A 91 1.24 14.73 8.74
CA VAL A 91 0.47 15.15 9.93
C VAL A 91 0.20 13.95 10.84
N ILE A 92 -0.21 12.81 10.30
CA ILE A 92 -0.43 11.57 11.09
C ILE A 92 0.86 11.12 11.76
N LEU A 93 1.99 11.13 11.03
CA LEU A 93 3.30 10.76 11.56
C LEU A 93 3.70 11.67 12.73
N LEU A 94 3.50 12.98 12.58
CA LEU A 94 3.78 13.95 13.62
C LEU A 94 2.86 13.73 14.82
N LEU A 95 1.54 13.61 14.61
CA LEU A 95 0.60 13.44 15.72
C LEU A 95 0.85 12.14 16.49
N VAL A 96 0.96 11.00 15.80
CA VAL A 96 1.17 9.70 16.45
C VAL A 96 2.58 9.61 17.05
N GLY A 97 3.60 9.96 16.27
CA GLY A 97 4.99 9.92 16.73
C GLY A 97 5.24 10.85 17.92
N LEU A 98 4.76 12.09 17.84
CA LEU A 98 4.89 13.06 18.93
C LEU A 98 4.06 12.66 20.15
N SER A 99 2.86 12.09 19.96
CA SER A 99 2.05 11.61 21.10
C SER A 99 2.75 10.50 21.86
N ILE A 100 3.29 9.50 21.14
CA ILE A 100 4.05 8.40 21.75
C ILE A 100 5.29 8.95 22.46
N TRP A 101 6.01 9.88 21.82
CA TRP A 101 7.18 10.52 22.41
C TRP A 101 6.85 11.28 23.70
N ILE A 102 5.80 12.10 23.67
CA ILE A 102 5.35 12.89 24.83
C ILE A 102 4.94 11.95 25.97
N MET A 103 4.12 10.92 25.70
CA MET A 103 3.72 9.96 26.73
C MET A 103 4.92 9.24 27.33
N PHE A 104 5.86 8.79 26.49
CA PHE A 104 7.06 8.11 26.96
C PHE A 104 7.95 9.03 27.82
N SER A 105 8.11 10.27 27.39
CA SER A 105 8.84 11.31 28.12
C SER A 105 8.23 11.56 29.50
N ILE A 106 6.93 11.88 29.55
CA ILE A 106 6.20 12.16 30.80
C ILE A 106 6.25 10.94 31.74
N HIS A 107 6.02 9.73 31.22
CA HIS A 107 6.10 8.50 32.00
C HIS A 107 7.49 8.30 32.62
N THR A 108 8.55 8.52 31.84
CA THR A 108 9.93 8.39 32.32
C THR A 108 10.23 9.43 33.41
N PHE A 109 9.80 10.69 33.24
CA PHE A 109 10.03 11.75 34.23
C PHE A 109 9.17 11.62 35.49
N MET A 110 7.95 11.07 35.41
CA MET A 110 7.11 10.83 36.59
C MET A 110 7.49 9.57 37.38
N MET A 111 8.01 8.54 36.71
CA MET A 111 8.50 7.30 37.35
C MET A 111 9.91 7.42 37.92
N ALA A 112 10.66 8.48 37.57
CA ALA A 112 12.03 8.71 38.03
C ALA A 112 12.14 9.31 39.46
N LYS A 113 11.13 9.11 40.31
CA LYS A 113 11.14 9.43 41.74
C LYS A 113 10.76 8.20 42.55
#